data_AF-A0A419VX40-F1
#
_entry.id   AF-A0A419VX40-F1
#
_cell.length_a   1.000
_cell.length_b   1.000
_cell.length_c   1.000
_cell.angle_alpha   90.00
_cell.angle_beta   90.00
_cell.angle_gamma   90.00
#
_symmetry.space_group_name_H-M   'P 1'
#
loop_
_entity.id
_entity.type
_entity.pdbx_description
1 polymer ?
#
loop_
_entity_poly.entity_id
_entity_poly.type
_entity_poly.pdbx_seq_one_letter_code
_entity_poly.pdbx_strand_id
1 'polypeptide(L)'
;MNEESQYKICVTKSEFETLIKITESKSDFYKSEQINGTEYILTFDTIEKVDELDELVKEQLVFQGFDRNYNPNWFGTNCENLIDKFYEILK
;
A
#
# COMPACT_ATOMS: atom_id res chain seq x y z
N MET A 1 -24.42 1.88 18.18
CA MET A 1 -23.58 0.67 18.05
C MET A 1 -22.66 0.96 16.88
N ASN A 2 -21.39 1.21 17.19
CA ASN A 2 -20.38 1.69 16.25
C ASN A 2 -19.93 0.55 15.34
N GLU A 3 -20.36 0.56 14.09
CA GLU A 3 -19.59 -0.05 13.01
C GLU A 3 -18.68 1.06 12.49
N GLU A 4 -17.57 1.30 13.20
CA GLU A 4 -16.49 2.12 12.64
C GLU A 4 -15.93 1.33 11.46
N SER A 5 -16.33 1.71 10.26
CA SER A 5 -15.79 1.22 9.00
C SER A 5 -14.29 1.49 8.96
N GLN A 6 -13.51 0.57 9.53
CA GLN A 6 -12.07 0.58 9.40
C GLN A 6 -11.72 0.31 7.94
N TYR A 7 -11.06 1.26 7.29
CA TYR A 7 -10.56 1.10 5.93
C TYR A 7 -9.48 0.01 5.94
N LYS A 8 -9.68 -1.04 5.15
CA LYS A 8 -8.83 -2.24 5.17
C LYS A 8 -8.49 -2.70 3.77
N ILE A 9 -7.21 -3.01 3.56
CA ILE A 9 -6.76 -3.74 2.38
C ILE A 9 -6.05 -5.02 2.79
N CYS A 10 -6.17 -6.05 1.96
CA CYS A 10 -5.32 -7.23 2.04
C CYS A 10 -4.16 -7.06 1.05
N VAL A 11 -2.94 -7.21 1.54
CA VAL A 11 -1.72 -7.12 0.74
C VAL A 11 -0.93 -8.42 0.81
N THR A 12 -0.27 -8.76 -0.28
CA THR A 12 0.70 -9.85 -0.29
C THR A 12 1.95 -9.46 0.48
N LYS A 13 2.77 -10.44 0.84
CA LYS A 13 4.06 -10.20 1.51
C LYS A 13 4.97 -9.28 0.69
N SER A 14 5.02 -9.44 -0.62
CA SER A 14 5.85 -8.58 -1.50
C SER A 14 5.35 -7.14 -1.53
N GLU A 15 4.04 -6.93 -1.57
CA GLU A 15 3.44 -5.59 -1.50
C GLU A 15 3.68 -4.96 -0.12
N PHE A 16 3.55 -5.73 0.96
CA PHE A 16 3.86 -5.27 2.31
C PHE A 16 5.34 -4.86 2.46
N GLU A 17 6.27 -5.66 1.94
CA GLU A 17 7.69 -5.31 1.90
C GLU A 17 7.96 -4.05 1.06
N THR A 18 7.23 -3.84 -0.03
CA THR A 18 7.25 -2.57 -0.78
C THR A 18 6.79 -1.40 0.08
N LEU A 19 5.69 -1.53 0.81
CA LEU A 19 5.21 -0.47 1.71
C LEU A 19 6.20 -0.15 2.84
N ILE A 20 6.85 -1.17 3.40
CA ILE A 20 7.92 -0.97 4.40
C ILE A 20 9.07 -0.16 3.81
N LYS A 21 9.46 -0.42 2.55
CA LYS A 21 10.51 0.35 1.87
C LYS A 21 10.09 1.80 1.63
N ILE A 22 8.86 2.02 1.18
CA ILE A 22 8.30 3.35 0.89
C ILE A 22 8.18 4.20 2.15
N THR A 23 7.74 3.59 3.25
CA THR A 23 7.51 4.28 4.52
C THR A 23 8.72 4.27 5.45
N GLU A 24 9.88 3.78 4.98
CA GLU A 24 11.10 3.64 5.78
C GLU A 24 10.89 2.90 7.11
N SER A 25 9.98 1.93 7.15
CA SER A 25 9.55 1.21 8.38
C SER A 25 8.97 2.10 9.49
N LYS A 26 8.64 3.36 9.19
CA LYS A 26 8.05 4.34 10.10
C LYS A 26 6.77 4.88 9.50
N SER A 27 5.69 4.13 9.63
CA SER A 27 4.39 4.53 9.13
C SER A 27 3.38 4.52 10.27
N ASP A 28 2.88 5.71 10.58
CA ASP A 28 1.64 5.88 11.34
C ASP A 28 0.40 5.75 10.43
N PHE A 29 0.55 5.37 9.15
CA PHE A 29 -0.54 5.27 8.18
C PHE A 29 -1.49 4.11 8.51
N TYR A 30 -0.95 2.96 8.92
CA TYR A 30 -1.74 1.75 9.13
C TYR A 30 -1.22 0.88 10.27
N LYS A 31 -2.12 0.09 10.85
CA LYS A 31 -1.78 -1.10 11.64
C LYS A 31 -1.74 -2.31 10.71
N SER A 32 -0.78 -3.20 10.92
CA SER A 32 -0.66 -4.42 10.12
C SER A 32 -0.86 -5.66 10.97
N GLU A 33 -1.55 -6.65 10.42
CA GLU A 33 -1.73 -7.98 11.00
C GLU A 33 -1.40 -9.02 9.94
N GLN A 34 -0.50 -9.96 10.27
CA GLN A 34 -0.20 -11.07 9.38
C GLN A 34 -1.27 -12.15 9.53
N ILE A 35 -1.98 -12.47 8.44
CA ILE A 35 -3.05 -13.47 8.47
C ILE A 35 -2.56 -14.87 8.08
N ASN A 36 -1.49 -14.96 7.28
CA ASN A 36 -0.82 -16.21 6.93
C ASN A 36 0.62 -15.94 6.49
N GLY A 37 1.35 -16.97 6.04
CA GLY A 37 2.75 -16.84 5.61
C GLY A 37 2.99 -15.90 4.41
N THR A 38 1.93 -15.48 3.71
CA THR A 38 2.00 -14.75 2.43
C THR A 38 1.19 -13.47 2.37
N GLU A 39 0.35 -13.17 3.37
CA GLU A 39 -0.61 -12.05 3.31
C GLU A 39 -0.71 -11.30 4.64
N TYR A 40 -1.00 -10.00 4.52
CA TYR A 40 -1.18 -9.06 5.63
C TYR A 40 -2.47 -8.27 5.42
N ILE A 41 -3.20 -8.00 6.50
CA ILE A 41 -4.27 -7.01 6.53
C ILE A 41 -3.69 -5.70 7.04
N LEU A 42 -3.90 -4.63 6.28
CA LEU A 42 -3.60 -3.27 6.70
C LEU A 42 -4.90 -2.59 7.11
N THR A 43 -4.89 -1.95 8.28
CA THR A 43 -6.03 -1.22 8.82
C THR A 43 -5.65 0.23 9.02
N PHE A 44 -6.38 1.15 8.38
CA PHE A 44 -6.17 2.58 8.49
C PHE A 44 -7.18 3.19 9.45
N ASP A 45 -6.71 4.14 10.28
CA ASP A 45 -7.59 4.82 11.24
C ASP A 45 -8.48 5.88 10.55
N THR A 46 -8.03 6.45 9.43
CA THR A 46 -8.77 7.49 8.68
C THR A 46 -8.58 7.33 7.17
N ILE A 47 -9.46 7.95 6.38
CA ILE A 47 -9.39 7.93 4.90
C ILE A 47 -8.22 8.79 4.40
N GLU A 48 -7.89 9.87 5.10
CA GLU A 48 -6.76 10.75 4.78
C GLU A 48 -5.43 9.98 4.85
N LYS A 49 -5.29 9.04 5.80
CA LYS A 49 -4.10 8.17 5.85
C LYS A 49 -4.01 7.22 4.66
N VAL A 50 -5.14 6.84 4.06
CA VAL A 50 -5.17 6.01 2.84
C VAL A 50 -4.73 6.86 1.65
N ASP A 51 -5.28 8.07 1.52
CA ASP A 51 -4.96 9.04 0.46
C ASP A 51 -3.47 9.45 0.49
N GLU A 52 -2.95 9.82 1.67
CA GLU A 52 -1.54 10.17 1.83
C GLU A 52 -0.59 9.03 1.45
N LEU A 53 -0.95 7.78 1.80
CA LEU A 53 -0.14 6.62 1.45
C LEU A 53 -0.23 6.30 -0.04
N ASP A 54 -1.41 6.43 -0.66
CA ASP A 54 -1.60 6.24 -2.09
C ASP A 54 -0.76 7.22 -2.91
N GLU A 55 -0.79 8.51 -2.55
CA GLU A 55 0.06 9.54 -3.19
C GLU A 55 1.56 9.24 -3.02
N LEU A 56 1.98 8.83 -1.83
CA LEU A 56 3.38 8.43 -1.61
C LEU A 56 3.77 7.21 -2.47
N VAL A 57 2.89 6.22 -2.61
CA VAL A 57 3.12 5.04 -3.47
C VAL A 57 3.22 5.46 -4.93
N LYS A 58 2.37 6.37 -5.42
CA LYS A 58 2.43 6.93 -6.78
C LYS A 58 3.74 7.68 -7.03
N GLU A 59 4.18 8.51 -6.10
CA GLU A 59 5.47 9.21 -6.20
C GLU A 59 6.64 8.23 -6.34
N GLN A 60 6.64 7.17 -5.53
CA GLN A 60 7.68 6.15 -5.56
C GLN A 60 7.62 5.28 -6.82
N LEU A 61 6.41 4.98 -7.34
CA LEU A 61 6.24 4.31 -8.64
C LEU A 61 6.92 5.11 -9.76
N VAL A 62 6.73 6.43 -9.81
CA VAL A 62 7.36 7.29 -10.83
C VAL A 62 8.88 7.30 -10.69
N PHE A 63 9.40 7.34 -9.46
CA PHE A 63 10.84 7.48 -9.22
C PHE A 63 11.64 6.19 -9.46
N GLN A 64 11.10 5.03 -9.07
CA GLN A 64 11.83 3.77 -9.03
C GLN A 64 11.08 2.56 -9.58
N GLY A 65 9.85 2.74 -10.07
CA GLY A 65 9.01 1.64 -10.53
C GLY A 65 9.29 1.11 -11.94
N PHE A 66 10.10 1.81 -12.73
CA PHE A 66 10.34 1.45 -14.14
C PHE A 66 11.81 1.11 -14.41
N ASP A 67 12.04 0.19 -15.35
CA ASP A 67 13.36 -0.09 -15.89
C ASP A 67 13.77 0.95 -16.96
N ARG A 68 14.97 0.78 -17.54
CA ARG A 68 15.49 1.68 -18.59
C ARG A 68 14.66 1.69 -19.88
N ASN A 69 13.80 0.69 -20.07
CA ASN A 69 12.91 0.56 -21.22
C ASN A 69 11.48 1.00 -20.89
N TYR A 70 11.26 1.65 -19.75
CA TYR A 70 9.95 2.08 -19.27
C TYR A 70 8.97 0.93 -19.01
N ASN A 71 9.46 -0.29 -18.76
CA ASN A 71 8.60 -1.38 -18.28
C ASN A 71 8.55 -1.36 -16.75
N PRO A 72 7.39 -1.64 -16.12
CA PRO A 72 7.30 -1.84 -14.68
C PRO A 72 8.28 -2.94 -14.24
N ASN A 73 9.11 -2.61 -13.26
CA ASN A 73 9.95 -3.58 -12.58
C ASN A 73 9.17 -4.20 -11.40
N TRP A 74 9.77 -5.15 -10.67
CA TRP A 74 9.12 -5.79 -9.51
C TRP A 74 8.55 -4.78 -8.49
N PHE A 75 9.27 -3.68 -8.23
CA PHE A 75 8.80 -2.64 -7.33
C PHE A 75 7.61 -1.88 -7.93
N GLY A 76 7.68 -1.52 -9.21
CA GLY A 76 6.60 -0.88 -9.93
C GLY A 76 5.32 -1.71 -9.96
N THR A 77 5.40 -3.01 -10.27
CA THR A 77 4.24 -3.92 -10.25
C THR A 77 3.58 -3.98 -8.88
N ASN A 78 4.36 -3.99 -7.79
CA ASN A 78 3.78 -3.96 -6.45
C ASN A 78 3.10 -2.61 -6.15
N CYS A 79 3.65 -1.50 -6.63
CA CYS A 79 3.03 -0.18 -6.46
C CYS A 79 1.72 -0.08 -7.23
N GLU A 80 1.66 -0.56 -8.47
CA GLU A 80 0.42 -0.61 -9.27
C GLU A 80 -0.67 -1.42 -8.55
N ASN A 81 -0.33 -2.61 -8.06
CA ASN A 81 -1.27 -3.43 -7.29
C ASN A 81 -1.76 -2.75 -5.99
N LEU A 82 -0.90 -1.97 -5.34
CA LEU A 82 -1.26 -1.21 -4.15
C LEU A 82 -2.21 -0.06 -4.49
N ILE A 83 -1.93 0.70 -5.56
CA ILE A 83 -2.77 1.79 -6.05
C ILE A 83 -4.17 1.28 -6.39
N ASP A 84 -4.28 0.13 -7.07
CA ASP A 84 -5.58 -0.49 -7.37
C ASP A 84 -6.37 -0.78 -6.09
N LYS A 85 -5.70 -1.23 -5.01
CA LYS A 85 -6.35 -1.50 -3.72
C LYS A 85 -6.75 -0.23 -2.97
N PHE A 86 -5.95 0.82 -3.04
CA PHE A 86 -6.30 2.12 -2.47
C PHE A 86 -7.48 2.75 -3.21
N TYR A 87 -7.51 2.63 -4.54
CA TYR A 87 -8.60 3.12 -5.37
C TYR A 87 -9.97 2.55 -4.95
N GLU A 88 -10.03 1.24 -4.64
CA GLU A 88 -11.27 0.61 -4.17
C GLU A 88 -11.76 1.15 -2.81
N ILE A 89 -10.87 1.72 -2.00
CA ILE A 89 -11.22 2.38 -0.74
C ILE A 89 -11.61 3.85 -0.93
N LEU A 90 -10.89 4.56 -1.80
CA LEU A 90 -11.01 6.02 -1.99
C LEU A 90 -12.19 6.44 -2.90
N LYS A 91 -12.85 5.47 -3.55
CA LYS A 91 -13.98 5.70 -4.46
C LYS A 91 -15.29 6.03 -3.75
#